data_AF-A0A7J0C0K6-F1
#
_entry.id   AF-A0A7J0C0K6-F1
#
_cell.length_a   1.000
_cell.length_b   1.000
_cell.length_c   1.000
_cell.angle_alpha   90.00
_cell.angle_beta   90.00
_cell.angle_gamma   90.00
#
_symmetry.space_group_name_H-M   'P 1'
#
loop_
_entity.id
_entity.type
_entity.pdbx_description
1 polymer ?
#
loop_
_entity_poly.entity_id
_entity_poly.type
_entity_poly.pdbx_seq_one_letter_code
_entity_poly.pdbx_strand_id
1 'polypeptide(L)'
;MHRLLNRCDWDADEVLDDVRDYVVEHLGDPGAVLIVDDTGFLKKGVRSAGVQRQYSGTAGRTENCQVGVFLAYAGERGRTLIDRRLYLPTSWTDDRQRCRAAGIEDAVAFETKVAIAKTMVRRAITEKIPFRWVTADAAYGFSKGWRTELERAGVFHVMATTRHDTVVTRWAMRASTLIVDTGCHAAMASVVDLCSKATGAR
;
A
#
# COMPACT_ATOMS: atom_id res chain seq x y z
N MET A 1 -6.85 24.98 10.72
CA MET A 1 -6.44 23.57 10.54
C MET A 1 -6.57 22.74 11.83
N HIS A 2 -5.99 23.11 12.98
CA HIS A 2 -6.09 22.31 14.23
C HIS A 2 -7.53 22.04 14.73
N ARG A 3 -8.49 22.94 14.50
CA ARG A 3 -9.90 22.70 14.86
C ARG A 3 -10.57 21.65 13.97
N LEU A 4 -10.25 21.61 12.68
CA LEU A 4 -10.79 20.62 11.75
C LEU A 4 -10.34 19.21 12.16
N LEU A 5 -9.04 19.05 12.45
CA LEU A 5 -8.46 17.74 12.78
C LEU A 5 -8.84 17.21 14.17
N ASN A 6 -9.12 18.10 15.13
CA ASN A 6 -9.33 17.69 16.53
C ASN A 6 -10.75 17.95 17.07
N ARG A 7 -11.59 18.70 16.35
CA ARG A 7 -12.92 19.12 16.86
C ARG A 7 -14.06 18.95 15.87
N CYS A 8 -13.79 18.74 14.58
CA CYS A 8 -14.84 18.36 13.64
C CYS A 8 -14.92 16.84 13.65
N ASP A 9 -16.14 16.32 13.71
CA ASP A 9 -16.39 14.91 13.45
C ASP A 9 -16.27 14.72 11.94
N TRP A 10 -15.24 14.03 11.50
CA TRP A 10 -15.04 13.71 10.09
C TRP A 10 -14.69 12.23 9.99
N ASP A 11 -15.40 11.53 9.12
CA ASP A 11 -15.10 10.15 8.82
C ASP A 11 -13.95 10.11 7.83
N ALA A 12 -12.85 9.49 8.24
CA ALA A 12 -11.64 9.48 7.45
C ALA A 12 -11.77 8.58 6.21
N ASP A 13 -12.65 7.58 6.25
CA ASP A 13 -12.92 6.68 5.15
C ASP A 13 -13.91 7.30 4.16
N GLU A 14 -14.90 8.08 4.62
CA GLU A 14 -15.73 8.89 3.71
C GLU A 14 -14.88 9.91 2.92
N VAL A 15 -13.97 10.63 3.60
CA VAL A 15 -13.05 11.55 2.92
C VAL A 15 -12.12 10.83 1.93
N LEU A 16 -11.74 9.59 2.23
CA LEU A 16 -10.93 8.79 1.31
C LEU A 16 -11.72 8.41 0.06
N ASP A 17 -13.01 8.10 0.22
CA ASP A 17 -13.90 7.76 -0.88
C ASP A 17 -14.12 8.98 -1.78
N ASP A 18 -14.33 10.18 -1.21
CA ASP A 18 -14.39 11.44 -1.96
C ASP A 18 -13.10 11.69 -2.78
N VAL A 19 -11.92 11.44 -2.18
CA VAL A 19 -10.64 11.57 -2.88
C VAL A 19 -10.54 10.57 -4.03
N ARG A 20 -11.03 9.34 -3.88
CA ARG A 20 -11.03 8.35 -4.96
C ARG A 20 -11.91 8.77 -6.11
N ASP A 21 -13.13 9.22 -5.82
CA ASP A 21 -14.08 9.66 -6.84
C ASP A 21 -13.48 10.81 -7.64
N TYR A 22 -12.86 11.79 -6.95
CA TYR A 22 -12.13 12.87 -7.59
C TYR A 22 -11.00 12.35 -8.50
N VAL A 23 -10.22 11.37 -8.04
CA VAL A 23 -9.13 10.77 -8.83
C VAL A 23 -9.65 10.03 -10.05
N VAL A 24 -10.72 9.25 -9.92
CA VAL A 24 -11.34 8.53 -11.03
C VAL A 24 -11.84 9.52 -12.08
N GLU A 25 -12.53 10.58 -11.66
CA GLU A 25 -13.06 11.61 -12.55
C GLU A 25 -11.95 12.37 -13.29
N HIS A 26 -10.92 12.82 -12.56
CA HIS A 26 -9.95 13.78 -13.10
C HIS A 26 -8.68 13.13 -13.65
N LEU A 27 -8.28 11.98 -13.12
CA LEU A 27 -7.03 11.28 -13.45
C LEU A 27 -7.25 9.90 -14.07
N GLY A 28 -8.49 9.38 -14.10
CA GLY A 28 -8.81 8.02 -14.51
C GLY A 28 -8.26 7.62 -15.88
N ASP A 29 -7.35 6.67 -15.92
CA ASP A 29 -6.62 6.23 -17.09
C ASP A 29 -6.65 4.69 -17.17
N PRO A 30 -7.20 4.09 -18.25
CA PRO A 30 -7.19 2.64 -18.42
C PRO A 30 -5.78 2.04 -18.41
N GLY A 31 -4.74 2.81 -18.69
CA GLY A 31 -3.34 2.41 -18.64
C GLY A 31 -2.67 2.58 -17.27
N ALA A 32 -3.38 3.12 -16.26
CA ALA A 32 -2.80 3.45 -14.98
C ALA A 32 -2.20 2.26 -14.23
N VAL A 33 -1.29 2.60 -13.32
CA VAL A 33 -0.58 1.69 -12.44
C VAL A 33 -1.01 1.95 -11.01
N LEU A 34 -1.43 0.89 -10.32
CA LEU A 34 -1.56 0.86 -8.88
C LEU A 34 -0.23 0.46 -8.24
N ILE A 35 0.25 1.25 -7.28
CA ILE A 35 1.51 1.00 -6.58
C ILE A 35 1.23 0.76 -5.09
N VAL A 36 1.60 -0.42 -4.60
CA VAL A 36 1.51 -0.78 -3.17
C VAL A 36 2.87 -0.60 -2.50
N ASP A 37 2.88 0.15 -1.41
CA ASP A 37 4.06 0.30 -0.56
C ASP A 37 3.66 0.50 0.90
N ASP A 38 4.55 0.20 1.85
CA ASP A 38 4.36 0.56 3.24
C ASP A 38 5.40 1.55 3.74
N THR A 39 4.93 2.54 4.50
CA THR A 39 5.76 3.60 5.05
C THR A 39 5.73 3.56 6.57
N GLY A 40 6.93 3.61 7.17
CA GLY A 40 7.10 3.66 8.61
C GLY A 40 7.19 5.10 9.13
N PHE A 41 6.36 5.44 10.11
CA PHE A 41 6.34 6.75 10.77
C PHE A 41 6.94 6.63 12.17
N LEU A 42 8.11 7.25 12.39
CA LEU A 42 8.77 7.23 13.69
C LEU A 42 7.90 7.89 14.76
N LYS A 43 7.85 7.27 15.94
CA LYS A 43 7.05 7.75 17.07
C LYS A 43 7.82 7.67 18.37
N LYS A 44 7.51 8.60 19.27
CA LYS A 44 7.93 8.56 20.67
C LYS A 44 6.78 8.06 21.54
N GLY A 45 7.06 7.15 22.48
CA GLY A 45 6.06 6.58 23.38
C GLY A 45 5.25 5.42 22.79
N VAL A 46 4.22 4.99 23.53
CA VAL A 46 3.49 3.73 23.29
C VAL A 46 2.00 3.90 22.98
N ARG A 47 1.49 5.13 22.95
CA ARG A 47 0.04 5.41 22.87
C ARG A 47 -0.51 5.51 21.45
N SER A 48 0.32 5.82 20.44
CA SER A 48 -0.17 5.94 19.05
C SER A 48 -0.54 4.56 18.48
N ALA A 49 -1.72 4.45 17.88
CA ALA A 49 -2.26 3.22 17.29
C ALA A 49 -1.22 2.42 16.48
N GLY A 50 -1.04 1.12 16.76
CA GLY A 50 -0.11 0.27 16.02
C GLY A 50 1.39 0.58 16.21
N VAL A 51 1.76 1.48 17.13
CA VAL A 51 3.17 1.75 17.41
C VAL A 51 3.83 0.59 18.14
N GLN A 52 4.96 0.13 17.61
CA GLN A 52 5.86 -0.83 18.27
C GLN A 52 7.27 -0.72 17.67
N ARG A 53 8.23 -1.42 18.27
CA ARG A 53 9.54 -1.65 17.64
C ARG A 53 9.38 -2.63 16.47
N GLN A 54 9.48 -2.12 15.25
CA GLN A 54 9.39 -2.89 14.02
C GLN A 54 10.27 -2.26 12.93
N TYR A 55 10.57 -3.02 11.88
CA TYR A 55 11.37 -2.50 10.78
C TYR A 55 10.62 -1.37 10.06
N SER A 56 11.28 -0.23 9.94
CA SER A 56 10.83 0.90 9.11
C SER A 56 11.72 0.97 7.88
N GLY A 57 11.14 0.81 6.69
CA GLY A 57 11.86 0.98 5.43
C GLY A 57 12.47 2.39 5.32
N THR A 58 11.72 3.41 5.72
CA THR A 58 12.16 4.82 5.73
C THR A 58 13.35 5.07 6.64
N ALA A 59 13.41 4.42 7.82
CA ALA A 59 14.55 4.55 8.73
C ALA A 59 15.69 3.56 8.41
N GLY A 60 15.45 2.57 7.55
CA GLY A 60 16.38 1.49 7.24
C GLY A 60 16.69 0.55 8.40
N ARG A 61 15.96 0.64 9.52
CA ARG A 61 16.24 -0.11 10.75
C ARG A 61 14.99 -0.33 11.59
N THR A 62 15.11 -1.24 12.57
CA THR A 62 14.06 -1.49 13.56
C THR A 62 14.00 -0.35 14.58
N GLU A 63 12.88 0.36 14.59
CA GLU A 63 12.62 1.46 15.50
C GLU A 63 11.17 1.45 15.99
N ASN A 64 10.91 2.27 17.00
CA ASN A 64 9.53 2.51 17.43
C ASN A 64 8.79 3.33 16.37
N CYS A 65 7.91 2.69 15.62
CA CYS A 65 7.19 3.32 14.52
C CYS A 65 5.78 2.74 14.36
N GLN A 66 4.93 3.54 13.73
CA GLN A 66 3.68 3.07 13.10
C GLN A 66 3.99 2.72 11.65
N VAL A 67 3.27 1.78 11.06
CA VAL A 67 3.41 1.45 9.64
C VAL A 67 2.06 1.60 8.97
N GLY A 68 2.00 2.38 7.90
CA GLY A 68 0.84 2.47 7.02
C GLY A 68 1.13 1.74 5.71
N VAL A 69 0.17 0.97 5.21
CA VAL A 69 0.16 0.44 3.84
C VAL A 69 -0.64 1.40 2.98
N PHE A 70 -0.12 1.75 1.81
CA PHE A 70 -0.67 2.75 0.92
C PHE A 70 -0.86 2.18 -0.48
N LEU A 71 -1.90 2.65 -1.17
CA LEU A 71 -2.14 2.39 -2.59
C LEU A 71 -2.07 3.72 -3.32
N ALA A 72 -1.03 3.89 -4.13
CA ALA A 72 -0.92 5.01 -5.04
C ALA A 72 -1.52 4.66 -6.41
N TYR A 73 -2.08 5.68 -7.06
CA TYR A 73 -2.54 5.67 -8.43
C TYR A 73 -1.61 6.53 -9.26
N ALA A 74 -1.14 6.02 -10.39
CA ALA A 74 -0.33 6.78 -11.34
C ALA A 74 -0.81 6.53 -12.77
N GLY A 75 -1.19 7.61 -13.47
CA GLY A 75 -1.55 7.62 -14.88
C GLY A 75 -0.90 8.79 -15.60
N GLU A 76 -1.21 8.98 -16.88
CA GLU A 76 -0.60 10.06 -17.69
C GLU A 76 -0.87 11.46 -17.11
N ARG A 77 -2.06 11.65 -16.52
CA ARG A 77 -2.52 12.95 -16.00
C ARG A 77 -2.00 13.29 -14.61
N GLY A 78 -1.34 12.36 -13.93
CA GLY A 78 -0.79 12.60 -12.60
C GLY A 78 -0.75 11.37 -11.72
N ARG A 79 -0.43 11.61 -10.45
CA ARG A 79 -0.25 10.57 -9.43
C ARG A 79 -0.67 11.04 -8.06
N THR A 80 -1.28 10.16 -7.27
CA THR A 80 -1.72 10.44 -5.91
C THR A 80 -2.00 9.16 -5.13
N LEU A 81 -2.30 9.27 -3.84
CA LEU A 81 -2.79 8.17 -3.02
C LEU A 81 -4.31 8.02 -3.18
N ILE A 82 -4.76 6.78 -3.33
CA ILE A 82 -6.18 6.43 -3.41
C ILE A 82 -6.63 5.51 -2.26
N ASP A 83 -5.72 4.87 -1.54
CA ASP A 83 -6.06 4.09 -0.35
C ASP A 83 -4.94 4.14 0.70
N ARG A 84 -5.32 3.99 1.97
CA ARG A 84 -4.42 3.98 3.14
C ARG A 84 -4.99 3.08 4.23
N ARG A 85 -4.16 2.21 4.80
CA ARG A 85 -4.52 1.41 5.97
C ARG A 85 -3.39 1.36 6.99
N LEU A 86 -3.74 1.45 8.26
CA LEU A 86 -2.79 1.26 9.35
C LEU A 86 -2.52 -0.25 9.53
N TYR A 87 -1.25 -0.65 9.54
CA TYR A 87 -0.88 -1.99 9.94
C TYR A 87 -0.90 -2.10 11.47
N LEU A 88 -1.80 -2.94 12.00
CA LEU A 88 -1.96 -3.18 13.42
C LEU A 88 -1.35 -4.55 13.79
N PRO A 89 -0.22 -4.58 14.52
CA PRO A 89 0.45 -5.84 14.88
C PRO A 89 -0.32 -6.60 15.96
N THR A 90 -0.02 -7.89 16.13
CA THR A 90 -0.65 -8.74 17.16
C THR A 90 -0.50 -8.19 18.57
N SER A 91 0.67 -7.60 18.88
CA SER A 91 0.93 -6.91 20.15
C SER A 91 -0.05 -5.77 20.49
N TRP A 92 -0.80 -5.29 19.50
CA TRP A 92 -1.91 -4.36 19.67
C TRP A 92 -3.26 -5.07 19.68
N THR A 93 -3.54 -5.94 18.72
CA THR A 93 -4.85 -6.61 18.64
C THR A 93 -5.13 -7.53 19.82
N ASP A 94 -4.09 -8.01 20.49
CA ASP A 94 -4.18 -8.84 21.69
C ASP A 94 -4.41 -8.00 22.96
N ASP A 95 -4.24 -6.67 22.88
CA ASP A 95 -4.51 -5.70 23.96
C ASP A 95 -5.70 -4.79 23.58
N ARG A 96 -6.91 -5.29 23.88
CA ARG A 96 -8.16 -4.57 23.54
C ARG A 96 -8.33 -3.28 24.33
N GLN A 97 -7.81 -3.21 25.56
CA GLN A 97 -7.88 -1.99 26.35
C GLN A 97 -7.04 -0.89 25.69
N ARG A 98 -5.84 -1.22 25.23
CA ARG A 98 -4.96 -0.30 24.48
C ARG A 98 -5.55 0.10 23.13
N CYS A 99 -6.18 -0.82 22.41
CA CYS A 99 -6.89 -0.52 21.17
C CYS A 99 -7.99 0.53 21.39
N ARG A 100 -8.88 0.31 22.36
CA ARG A 100 -9.96 1.24 22.69
C ARG A 100 -9.44 2.61 23.10
N ALA A 101 -8.37 2.66 23.89
CA ALA A 101 -7.73 3.92 24.28
C ALA A 101 -7.14 4.70 23.09
N ALA A 102 -6.87 4.03 21.96
CA ALA A 102 -6.41 4.63 20.71
C ALA A 102 -7.53 4.80 19.66
N GLY A 103 -8.80 4.54 20.02
CA GLY A 103 -9.95 4.66 19.12
C GLY A 103 -10.10 3.52 18.11
N ILE A 104 -9.49 2.35 18.37
CA ILE A 104 -9.59 1.18 17.50
C ILE A 104 -10.74 0.29 17.99
N GLU A 105 -11.65 -0.05 17.08
CA GLU A 105 -12.79 -0.92 17.36
C GLU A 105 -12.38 -2.37 17.66
N ASP A 106 -13.18 -3.07 18.46
CA ASP A 106 -12.89 -4.46 18.85
C ASP A 106 -12.93 -5.44 17.66
N ALA A 107 -13.70 -5.11 16.61
CA ALA A 107 -13.81 -5.91 15.40
C ALA A 107 -12.51 -5.93 14.58
N VAL A 108 -11.61 -4.96 14.79
CA VAL A 108 -10.32 -4.91 14.08
C VAL A 108 -9.44 -6.05 14.56
N ALA A 109 -9.24 -7.03 13.69
CA ALA A 109 -8.38 -8.18 13.90
C ALA A 109 -7.00 -7.98 13.25
N PHE A 110 -6.05 -8.84 13.60
CA PHE A 110 -4.74 -8.83 12.97
C PHE A 110 -4.86 -9.18 11.48
N GLU A 111 -4.25 -8.35 10.64
CA GLU A 111 -4.16 -8.58 9.20
C GLU A 111 -2.71 -8.35 8.75
N THR A 112 -2.16 -9.29 7.96
CA THR A 112 -0.83 -9.10 7.38
C THR A 112 -0.82 -7.95 6.37
N LYS A 113 0.31 -7.27 6.19
CA LYS A 113 0.43 -6.20 5.17
C LYS A 113 0.03 -6.65 3.76
N VAL A 114 0.37 -7.89 3.39
CA VAL A 114 -0.02 -8.49 2.10
C VAL A 114 -1.53 -8.67 1.99
N ALA A 115 -2.20 -9.09 3.07
CA ALA A 115 -3.66 -9.21 3.07
C ALA A 115 -4.33 -7.83 2.99
N ILE A 116 -3.80 -6.83 3.73
CA ILE A 116 -4.21 -5.42 3.61
C ILE A 116 -4.11 -4.95 2.15
N ALA A 117 -2.95 -5.13 1.51
CA ALA A 117 -2.72 -4.73 0.12
C ALA A 117 -3.67 -5.42 -0.86
N LYS A 118 -3.90 -6.73 -0.69
CA LYS A 118 -4.89 -7.49 -1.48
C LYS A 118 -6.27 -6.88 -1.36
N THR A 119 -6.70 -6.56 -0.13
CA THR A 119 -8.01 -5.97 0.11
C THR A 119 -8.14 -4.62 -0.57
N MET A 120 -7.11 -3.76 -0.51
CA MET A 120 -7.08 -2.46 -1.19
C MET A 120 -7.20 -2.61 -2.72
N VAL A 121 -6.45 -3.55 -3.33
CA VAL A 121 -6.53 -3.80 -4.78
C VAL A 121 -7.86 -4.43 -5.20
N ARG A 122 -8.40 -5.39 -4.42
CA ARG A 122 -9.72 -5.97 -4.66
C ARG A 122 -10.81 -4.90 -4.62
N ARG A 123 -10.70 -3.96 -3.70
CA ARG A 123 -11.62 -2.83 -3.59
C ARG A 123 -11.56 -1.98 -4.86
N ALA A 124 -10.37 -1.61 -5.33
CA ALA A 124 -10.20 -0.87 -6.59
C ALA A 124 -10.79 -1.62 -7.82
N ILE A 125 -10.64 -2.95 -7.89
CA ILE A 125 -11.26 -3.78 -8.93
C ILE A 125 -12.79 -3.73 -8.82
N THR A 126 -13.32 -3.90 -7.62
CA THR A 126 -14.77 -3.95 -7.35
C THR A 126 -15.44 -2.62 -7.67
N GLU A 127 -14.78 -1.51 -7.31
CA GLU A 127 -15.20 -0.13 -7.59
C GLU A 127 -14.94 0.28 -9.05
N LYS A 128 -14.36 -0.61 -9.87
CA LYS A 128 -14.07 -0.39 -11.29
C LYS A 128 -13.20 0.87 -11.53
N ILE A 129 -12.27 1.14 -10.62
CA ILE A 129 -11.26 2.17 -10.84
C ILE A 129 -10.50 1.80 -12.12
N PRO A 130 -10.32 2.72 -13.08
CA PRO A 130 -9.62 2.41 -14.32
C PRO A 130 -8.13 2.24 -14.05
N PHE A 131 -7.59 1.04 -14.26
CA PHE A 131 -6.15 0.76 -14.24
C PHE A 131 -5.88 -0.55 -14.99
N ARG A 132 -4.61 -0.82 -15.29
CA ARG A 132 -4.19 -2.05 -15.97
C ARG A 132 -3.07 -2.80 -15.27
N TRP A 133 -2.29 -2.09 -14.46
CA TRP A 133 -1.09 -2.65 -13.83
C TRP A 133 -1.13 -2.52 -12.31
N VAL A 134 -0.54 -3.50 -11.63
CA VAL A 134 -0.20 -3.43 -10.21
C VAL A 134 1.30 -3.65 -10.03
N THR A 135 1.94 -2.80 -9.25
CA THR A 135 3.31 -3.00 -8.77
C THR A 135 3.35 -2.89 -7.24
N ALA A 136 4.33 -3.53 -6.62
CA ALA A 136 4.47 -3.53 -5.18
C ALA A 136 5.94 -3.67 -4.77
N ASP A 137 6.27 -3.21 -3.55
CA ASP A 137 7.56 -3.48 -2.94
C ASP A 137 7.88 -4.98 -2.88
N ALA A 138 9.17 -5.32 -2.87
CA ALA A 138 9.67 -6.68 -3.00
C ALA A 138 9.11 -7.63 -1.93
N ALA A 139 8.86 -7.14 -0.71
CA ALA A 139 8.31 -7.95 0.36
C ALA A 139 6.92 -8.53 0.04
N TYR A 140 6.13 -7.83 -0.79
CA TYR A 140 4.79 -8.29 -1.17
C TYR A 140 4.81 -9.33 -2.29
N GLY A 141 5.78 -9.24 -3.21
CA GLY A 141 5.85 -10.09 -4.39
C GLY A 141 6.14 -11.57 -4.11
N PHE A 142 6.65 -11.88 -2.91
CA PHE A 142 6.83 -13.24 -2.42
C PHE A 142 5.51 -14.00 -2.24
N SER A 143 4.37 -13.30 -2.23
CA SER A 143 3.06 -13.93 -2.22
C SER A 143 2.69 -14.45 -3.62
N LYS A 144 3.11 -15.67 -3.95
CA LYS A 144 2.70 -16.37 -5.18
C LYS A 144 1.17 -16.36 -5.36
N GLY A 145 0.43 -16.57 -4.28
CA GLY A 145 -1.04 -16.54 -4.30
C GLY A 145 -1.60 -15.18 -4.71
N TRP A 146 -0.94 -14.07 -4.40
CA TRP A 146 -1.37 -12.75 -4.86
C TRP A 146 -1.16 -12.57 -6.37
N ARG A 147 0.02 -12.97 -6.87
CA ARG A 147 0.34 -12.90 -8.30
C ARG A 147 -0.67 -13.68 -9.14
N THR A 148 -0.98 -14.91 -8.73
CA THR A 148 -2.02 -15.74 -9.37
C THR A 148 -3.41 -15.12 -9.30
N GLU A 149 -3.74 -14.41 -8.23
CA GLU A 149 -5.01 -13.72 -8.10
C GLU A 149 -5.14 -12.56 -9.10
N LEU A 150 -4.08 -11.75 -9.25
CA LEU A 150 -4.04 -10.67 -10.24
C LEU A 150 -4.15 -11.20 -11.67
N GLU A 151 -3.44 -12.29 -11.99
CA GLU A 151 -3.53 -12.97 -13.29
C GLU A 151 -4.95 -13.43 -13.60
N ARG A 152 -5.64 -14.05 -12.63
CA ARG A 152 -7.04 -14.48 -12.78
C ARG A 152 -8.01 -13.32 -12.96
N ALA A 153 -7.69 -12.17 -12.36
CA ALA A 153 -8.45 -10.94 -12.54
C ALA A 153 -8.12 -10.20 -13.86
N GLY A 154 -7.19 -10.72 -14.67
CA GLY A 154 -6.75 -10.07 -15.91
C GLY A 154 -5.89 -8.81 -15.67
N VAL A 155 -5.34 -8.65 -14.47
CA VAL A 155 -4.52 -7.51 -14.07
C VAL A 155 -3.05 -7.84 -14.31
N PHE A 156 -2.36 -6.99 -15.07
CA PHE A 156 -0.93 -7.14 -15.28
C PHE A 156 -0.17 -6.72 -14.03
N HIS A 157 0.98 -7.35 -13.76
CA HIS A 157 1.74 -7.03 -12.57
C HIS A 157 3.25 -7.10 -12.76
N VAL A 158 3.96 -6.26 -12.01
CA VAL A 158 5.41 -6.29 -11.85
C VAL A 158 5.70 -6.39 -10.35
N MET A 159 6.20 -7.54 -9.92
CA MET A 159 6.48 -7.81 -8.51
C MET A 159 7.75 -8.64 -8.37
N ALA A 160 8.53 -8.40 -7.32
CA ALA A 160 9.70 -9.22 -7.03
C ALA A 160 9.27 -10.67 -6.72
N THR A 161 10.04 -11.65 -7.19
CA THR A 161 9.76 -13.07 -6.97
C THR A 161 10.93 -13.69 -6.20
N THR A 162 10.68 -14.74 -5.43
CA THR A 162 11.81 -15.46 -4.82
C THR A 162 12.54 -16.26 -5.90
N ARG A 163 13.84 -16.51 -5.73
CA ARG A 163 14.62 -17.36 -6.66
C ARG A 163 14.11 -18.80 -6.79
N HIS A 164 13.24 -19.23 -5.87
CA HIS A 164 12.66 -20.56 -5.82
C HIS A 164 11.26 -20.62 -6.45
N ASP A 165 10.72 -19.49 -6.90
CA ASP A 165 9.40 -19.45 -7.51
C ASP A 165 9.44 -20.02 -8.93
N THR A 166 8.53 -20.95 -9.21
CA THR A 166 8.26 -21.40 -10.58
C THR A 166 7.36 -20.39 -11.28
N VAL A 167 7.86 -19.78 -12.35
CA VAL A 167 7.08 -18.92 -13.25
C VAL A 167 6.72 -19.74 -14.49
N VAL A 168 5.43 -19.86 -14.79
CA VAL A 168 4.94 -20.53 -16.00
C VAL A 168 4.53 -19.45 -16.99
N THR A 169 5.42 -19.12 -17.90
CA THR A 169 5.13 -18.27 -19.06
C THR A 169 4.60 -19.13 -20.20
N ARG A 170 3.77 -18.56 -21.09
CA ARG A 170 3.21 -19.25 -22.29
C ARG A 170 4.30 -19.81 -23.23
N TRP A 171 5.55 -19.38 -23.01
CA TRP A 171 6.80 -19.95 -23.50
C TRP A 171 7.70 -20.19 -22.29
N ALA A 172 8.13 -21.42 -21.99
CA ALA A 172 8.96 -21.69 -20.82
C ALA A 172 10.31 -20.93 -20.89
N MET A 173 10.51 -19.93 -20.04
CA MET A 173 11.76 -19.18 -19.93
C MET A 173 12.12 -18.97 -18.45
N ARG A 174 13.43 -18.90 -18.14
CA ARG A 174 13.91 -18.65 -16.76
C ARG A 174 13.61 -17.20 -16.35
N ALA A 175 13.24 -16.99 -15.08
CA ALA A 175 12.92 -15.68 -14.51
C ALA A 175 14.04 -14.62 -14.72
N SER A 176 15.30 -15.04 -14.86
CA SER A 176 16.44 -14.17 -15.16
C SER A 176 16.37 -13.46 -16.52
N THR A 177 15.54 -13.92 -17.46
CA THR A 177 15.45 -13.39 -18.83
C THR A 177 14.37 -12.30 -18.99
N LEU A 178 13.49 -12.12 -18.00
CA LEU A 178 12.37 -11.16 -18.07
C LEU A 178 12.77 -9.69 -17.74
N ILE A 179 13.96 -9.48 -17.17
CA ILE A 179 14.33 -8.21 -16.50
C ILE A 179 14.62 -7.05 -17.48
N VAL A 180 14.74 -7.28 -18.79
CA VAL A 180 15.39 -6.29 -19.69
C VAL A 180 14.44 -5.46 -20.56
N ASP A 181 13.14 -5.77 -20.69
CA ASP A 181 12.31 -5.14 -21.75
C ASP A 181 11.10 -4.32 -21.27
N THR A 182 11.06 -3.92 -19.99
CA THR A 182 10.07 -2.92 -19.53
C THR A 182 10.82 -1.76 -18.90
N GLY A 183 10.76 -0.59 -19.54
CA GLY A 183 11.34 0.69 -19.09
C GLY A 183 10.74 1.24 -17.78
N CYS A 184 10.58 0.40 -16.77
CA CYS A 184 9.93 0.66 -15.48
C CYS A 184 10.86 1.31 -14.44
N HIS A 185 12.13 1.57 -14.79
CA HIS A 185 13.12 2.16 -13.87
C HIS A 185 12.75 3.59 -13.44
N ALA A 186 12.11 4.38 -14.30
CA ALA A 186 11.77 5.78 -13.99
C ALA A 186 10.55 5.93 -13.05
N ALA A 187 9.61 4.98 -13.08
CA ALA A 187 8.39 5.05 -12.26
C ALA A 187 8.64 4.72 -10.78
N MET A 188 9.49 3.73 -10.48
CA MET A 188 9.81 3.34 -9.10
C MET A 188 10.59 4.42 -8.34
N ALA A 189 11.58 5.06 -8.97
CA ALA A 189 12.34 6.14 -8.35
C ALA A 189 11.44 7.34 -7.98
N SER A 190 10.42 7.60 -8.80
CA SER A 190 9.56 8.76 -8.62
C SER A 190 8.56 8.59 -7.46
N VAL A 191 8.07 7.37 -7.16
CA VAL A 191 7.10 7.14 -6.07
C VAL A 191 7.76 7.25 -4.69
N VAL A 192 8.96 6.69 -4.52
CA VAL A 192 9.78 6.89 -3.32
C VAL A 192 10.03 8.38 -3.07
N ASP A 193 10.30 9.13 -4.14
CA ASP A 193 10.56 10.56 -4.08
C ASP A 193 9.29 11.39 -3.81
N LEU A 194 8.10 10.91 -4.19
CA LEU A 194 6.82 11.56 -3.87
C LEU A 194 6.45 11.37 -2.37
N CYS A 195 6.64 10.17 -1.82
CA CYS A 195 6.45 9.92 -0.39
C CYS A 195 7.49 10.66 0.48
N SER A 196 8.72 10.81 -0.02
CA SER A 196 9.78 11.60 0.65
C SER A 196 9.49 13.12 0.59
N LYS A 197 9.02 13.64 -0.55
CA LYS A 197 8.68 15.08 -0.71
C LYS A 197 7.40 15.48 0.03
N ALA A 198 6.43 14.57 0.20
CA ALA A 198 5.21 14.84 0.97
C ALA A 198 5.44 14.94 2.50
N THR A 199 6.58 14.46 3.01
CA THR A 199 6.89 14.45 4.46
C THR A 199 7.79 15.58 4.93
N GLY A 200 8.16 16.53 4.06
CA GLY A 200 8.83 17.77 4.50
C GLY A 200 10.12 17.56 5.28
N ALA A 201 10.87 16.50 4.99
CA ALA A 201 12.21 16.29 5.54
C ALA A 201 13.22 17.06 4.69
N ARG A 202 13.62 18.24 5.16
CA ARG A 202 14.99 18.73 4.97
C ARG A 202 15.83 18.27 6.16
#